data_AF-A0A183D3L1-F1
#
_entry.id   AF-A0A183D3L1-F1
#
_cell.length_a   1.000
_cell.length_b   1.000
_cell.length_c   1.000
_cell.angle_alpha   90.00
_cell.angle_beta   90.00
_cell.angle_gamma   90.00
#
_symmetry.space_group_name_H-M   'P 1'
#
loop_
_entity.id
_entity.type
_entity.pdbx_description
1 polymer ?
#
loop_
_entity_poly.entity_id
_entity_poly.type
_entity_poly.pdbx_seq_one_letter_code
_entity_poly.pdbx_strand_id
1 'polypeptide(L)'
;TKNPWLFSSVLGLNIREVLHEDEHGSIEKSIAKLILDAKRKRRLADRPAKVRLGIMRYVYIVIDCSFAMTDSSLSPTRLAVSLKALNQFLDKFSEQNPISQVGIIICKDKRAERLIPLTGNVRLVKESLSTLSEALCHGEFSLHNGLMVAIRSLQYIDQL
;
A
#
# COMPACT_ATOMS: atom_id res chain seq x y z
N THR A 1 23.52 -3.62 -10.20
CA THR A 1 24.62 -3.07 -9.38
C THR A 1 24.72 -1.57 -9.57
N LYS A 2 23.93 -0.77 -8.83
CA LYS A 2 24.05 0.70 -8.86
C LYS A 2 24.86 1.13 -7.64
N ASN A 3 25.99 1.79 -7.89
CA ASN A 3 26.95 2.16 -6.86
C ASN A 3 26.32 3.21 -5.91
N PRO A 4 26.15 2.93 -4.60
CA PRO A 4 25.45 3.82 -3.66
C PRO A 4 26.07 5.22 -3.58
N TRP A 5 27.38 5.30 -3.80
CA TRP A 5 28.17 6.53 -3.80
C TRP A 5 27.71 7.56 -4.84
N LEU A 6 27.31 7.11 -6.03
CA LEU A 6 26.82 8.00 -7.10
C LEU A 6 25.43 8.57 -6.80
N PHE A 7 24.62 7.87 -5.99
CA PHE A 7 23.26 8.31 -5.67
C PHE A 7 23.22 9.37 -4.55
N SER A 8 24.22 9.34 -3.65
CA SER A 8 24.36 10.28 -2.53
C SER A 8 24.68 11.71 -2.98
N SER A 9 25.58 11.87 -3.96
CA SER A 9 25.96 13.18 -4.51
C SER A 9 24.79 13.92 -5.15
N VAL A 10 23.78 13.21 -5.67
CA VAL A 10 22.60 13.80 -6.32
C VAL A 10 21.61 14.40 -5.31
N LEU A 11 21.68 13.99 -4.03
CA LEU A 11 20.70 14.40 -3.00
C LEU A 11 21.24 15.41 -1.98
N GLY A 12 22.55 15.71 -1.99
CA GLY A 12 23.18 16.68 -1.10
C GLY A 12 23.21 16.27 0.37
N LEU A 13 23.29 14.97 0.65
CA LEU A 13 23.31 14.43 2.02
C LEU A 13 24.75 14.12 2.45
N ASN A 14 25.18 14.66 3.59
CA ASN A 14 26.50 14.37 4.17
C ASN A 14 26.48 12.99 4.82
N ILE A 15 27.10 12.00 4.16
CA ILE A 15 27.05 10.59 4.58
C ILE A 15 27.79 10.33 5.89
N ARG A 16 28.73 11.21 6.28
CA ARG A 16 29.55 11.05 7.49
C ARG A 16 28.79 11.34 8.79
N GLU A 17 27.78 12.20 8.76
CA GLU A 17 26.96 12.53 9.94
C GLU A 17 25.89 11.47 10.24
N VAL A 18 25.72 10.48 9.36
CA VAL A 18 24.55 9.58 9.32
C VAL A 18 24.94 8.10 9.50
N LEU A 19 26.22 7.84 9.73
CA LEU A 19 26.76 6.51 10.05
C LEU A 19 26.42 6.15 11.51
N HIS A 20 25.25 5.55 11.72
CA HIS A 20 25.00 4.74 12.92
C HIS A 20 24.77 3.30 12.45
N GLU A 21 25.75 2.44 12.71
CA GLU A 21 25.61 1.00 12.58
C GLU A 21 24.60 0.52 13.64
N ASP A 22 23.57 -0.18 13.21
CA ASP A 22 22.72 -0.93 14.11
C ASP A 22 23.40 -2.25 14.49
N GLU A 23 23.17 -2.75 15.71
CA GLU A 23 23.81 -3.96 16.27
C GLU A 23 23.55 -5.25 15.46
N HIS A 24 22.76 -5.19 14.39
CA HIS A 24 22.40 -6.34 13.55
C HIS A 24 22.86 -6.19 12.09
N GLY A 25 23.71 -5.21 11.79
CA GLY A 25 24.58 -5.23 10.60
C GLY A 25 23.88 -5.04 9.24
N SER A 26 22.90 -4.14 9.12
CA SER A 26 22.40 -3.77 7.78
C SER A 26 22.28 -2.26 7.61
N ILE A 27 23.46 -1.64 7.44
CA ILE A 27 23.68 -0.23 7.06
C ILE A 27 22.77 0.21 5.89
N GLU A 28 22.51 -0.68 4.94
CA GLU A 28 21.68 -0.42 3.77
C GLU A 28 20.21 -0.12 4.09
N LYS A 29 19.62 -0.80 5.08
CA LYS A 29 18.22 -0.58 5.48
C LYS A 29 18.04 0.78 6.16
N SER A 30 19.00 1.15 7.00
CA SER A 30 19.02 2.45 7.69
C SER A 30 19.17 3.61 6.70
N ILE A 31 20.09 3.49 5.73
CA ILE A 31 20.23 4.47 4.64
C ILE A 31 18.96 4.56 3.79
N ALA A 32 18.35 3.42 3.41
CA ALA A 32 17.13 3.40 2.62
C ALA A 32 15.97 4.10 3.35
N LYS A 33 15.83 3.89 4.66
CA LYS A 33 14.83 4.55 5.51
C LYS A 33 15.03 6.06 5.54
N LEU A 34 16.27 6.52 5.76
CA LEU A 34 16.61 7.95 5.79
C LEU A 34 16.34 8.65 4.45
N ILE A 35 16.70 8.02 3.33
CA ILE A 35 16.41 8.54 1.99
C ILE A 35 14.89 8.63 1.78
N LEU A 36 14.15 7.60 2.20
CA LEU A 36 12.69 7.57 2.08
C LEU A 36 12.05 8.70 2.90
N ASP A 37 12.51 8.92 4.13
CA ASP A 37 12.02 9.96 5.03
C ASP A 37 12.35 11.37 4.50
N ALA A 38 13.56 11.58 3.97
CA ALA A 38 13.95 12.84 3.34
C ALA A 38 13.08 13.16 2.11
N LYS A 39 12.82 12.16 1.23
CA LYS A 39 11.91 12.33 0.09
C LYS A 39 10.47 12.58 0.54
N ARG A 40 10.02 11.99 1.65
CA ARG A 40 8.69 12.23 2.22
C ARG A 40 8.58 13.67 2.73
N LYS A 41 9.59 14.17 3.47
CA LYS A 41 9.64 15.56 3.95
C LYS A 41 9.63 16.57 2.79
N ARG A 42 10.45 16.36 1.75
CA ARG A 42 10.44 17.23 0.56
C ARG A 42 9.06 17.28 -0.11
N ARG A 43 8.40 16.13 -0.31
CA ARG A 43 7.04 16.08 -0.87
C ARG A 43 5.97 16.77 -0.04
N LEU A 44 6.14 16.81 1.29
CA LEU A 44 5.25 17.54 2.18
C LEU A 44 5.47 19.05 2.10
N ALA A 45 6.74 19.49 1.97
CA ALA A 45 7.12 20.89 1.82
C ALA A 45 6.72 21.48 0.45
N ASP A 46 6.85 20.70 -0.62
CA ASP A 46 6.47 21.09 -1.99
C ASP A 46 4.95 21.07 -2.25
N ARG A 47 4.11 20.89 -1.21
CA ARG A 47 2.66 20.94 -1.39
C ARG A 47 2.24 22.36 -1.80
N PRO A 48 1.52 22.54 -2.93
CA PRO A 48 1.06 23.86 -3.32
C PRO A 48 0.14 24.44 -2.25
N ALA A 49 0.34 25.72 -1.89
CA ALA A 49 -0.39 26.38 -0.80
C ALA A 49 -1.90 26.50 -1.02
N LYS A 50 -2.38 26.35 -2.26
CA LYS A 50 -3.80 26.37 -2.65
C LYS A 50 -4.13 25.14 -3.49
N VAL A 51 -4.40 24.02 -2.84
CA VAL A 51 -4.99 22.83 -3.48
C VAL A 51 -6.35 22.58 -2.85
N ARG A 52 -7.38 22.32 -3.67
CA ARG A 52 -8.64 21.75 -3.17
C ARG A 52 -8.32 20.37 -2.59
N LEU A 53 -8.29 20.26 -1.28
CA LEU A 53 -8.03 18.99 -0.61
C LEU A 53 -9.25 18.09 -0.81
N GLY A 54 -9.06 16.92 -1.41
CA GLY A 54 -10.03 15.82 -1.32
C GLY A 54 -10.00 15.27 0.10
N ILE A 55 -10.71 15.96 1.01
CA ILE A 55 -10.71 15.66 2.45
C ILE A 55 -11.44 14.33 2.70
N MET A 56 -12.57 14.13 1.99
CA MET A 56 -13.26 12.84 1.95
C MET A 56 -12.69 11.98 0.82
N ARG A 57 -12.34 10.73 1.14
CA ARG A 57 -11.81 9.76 0.18
C ARG A 57 -12.48 8.41 0.38
N TYR A 58 -12.95 7.85 -0.71
CA TYR A 58 -13.50 6.52 -0.78
C TYR A 58 -12.55 5.68 -1.61
N VAL A 59 -11.88 4.72 -0.99
CA VAL A 59 -10.79 3.96 -1.60
C VAL A 59 -11.17 2.50 -1.65
N TYR A 60 -11.20 1.93 -2.85
CA TYR A 60 -11.21 0.48 -3.02
C TYR A 60 -9.80 -0.02 -3.27
N ILE A 61 -9.40 -1.03 -2.50
CA ILE A 61 -8.17 -1.79 -2.72
C ILE A 61 -8.56 -3.08 -3.42
N VAL A 62 -8.08 -3.26 -4.65
CA VAL A 62 -8.29 -4.49 -5.42
C VAL A 62 -7.06 -5.39 -5.23
N ILE A 63 -7.26 -6.56 -4.64
CA ILE A 63 -6.20 -7.52 -4.33
C ILE A 63 -6.25 -8.65 -5.36
N ASP A 64 -5.10 -8.95 -5.94
CA ASP A 64 -4.92 -10.16 -6.75
C ASP A 64 -4.90 -11.39 -5.83
N CYS A 65 -5.75 -12.37 -6.12
CA CYS A 65 -5.80 -13.69 -5.49
C CYS A 65 -5.74 -14.79 -6.57
N SER A 66 -4.96 -14.58 -7.63
CA SER A 66 -4.60 -15.58 -8.64
C SER A 66 -3.44 -16.47 -8.20
N PHE A 67 -3.12 -17.50 -8.99
CA PHE A 67 -1.94 -18.35 -8.76
C PHE A 67 -0.61 -17.56 -8.74
N ALA A 68 -0.55 -16.39 -9.38
CA ALA A 68 0.66 -15.56 -9.37
C ALA A 68 1.05 -15.07 -7.98
N MET A 69 0.12 -15.10 -7.02
CA MET A 69 0.30 -14.57 -5.67
C MET A 69 0.81 -15.59 -4.66
N THR A 70 0.80 -16.88 -4.99
CA THR A 70 1.45 -17.95 -4.19
C THR A 70 2.94 -18.06 -4.47
N ASP A 71 3.46 -17.30 -5.45
CA ASP A 71 4.87 -17.25 -5.79
C ASP A 71 5.70 -16.72 -4.61
N SER A 72 6.81 -17.40 -4.31
CA SER A 72 7.70 -17.14 -3.18
C SER A 72 8.96 -16.35 -3.54
N SER A 73 8.99 -15.69 -4.71
CA SER A 73 10.08 -14.77 -5.09
C SER A 73 10.27 -13.64 -4.09
N LEU A 74 9.22 -13.31 -3.34
CA LEU A 74 9.25 -12.45 -2.16
C LEU A 74 8.84 -13.29 -0.94
N SER A 75 9.72 -13.41 0.05
CA SER A 75 9.48 -14.28 1.20
C SER A 75 8.40 -13.71 2.15
N PRO A 76 7.44 -14.53 2.62
CA PRO A 76 7.24 -15.95 2.29
C PRO A 76 6.54 -16.17 0.93
N THR A 77 5.50 -15.37 0.63
CA THR A 77 4.84 -15.33 -0.69
C THR A 77 4.46 -13.89 -1.05
N ARG A 78 4.23 -13.63 -2.34
CA ARG A 78 3.76 -12.32 -2.82
C ARG A 78 2.45 -11.90 -2.14
N LEU A 79 1.54 -12.82 -1.85
CA LEU A 79 0.33 -12.54 -1.07
C LEU A 79 0.67 -12.08 0.34
N ALA A 80 1.44 -12.86 1.09
CA ALA A 80 1.79 -12.52 2.47
C ALA A 80 2.52 -11.17 2.58
N VAL A 81 3.43 -10.89 1.66
CA VAL A 81 4.14 -9.61 1.60
C VAL A 81 3.18 -8.46 1.28
N SER A 82 2.28 -8.65 0.32
CA SER A 82 1.24 -7.68 -0.04
C SER A 82 0.31 -7.38 1.14
N LEU A 83 -0.19 -8.40 1.84
CA LEU A 83 -1.06 -8.25 3.01
C LEU A 83 -0.35 -7.52 4.16
N LYS A 84 0.93 -7.80 4.39
CA LYS A 84 1.74 -7.08 5.39
C LYS A 84 1.90 -5.60 5.03
N ALA A 85 2.20 -5.30 3.77
CA ALA A 85 2.32 -3.92 3.29
C ALA A 85 0.98 -3.18 3.37
N LEU A 86 -0.12 -3.84 3.02
CA LEU A 86 -1.48 -3.29 3.11
C LEU A 86 -1.88 -2.96 4.54
N ASN A 87 -1.57 -3.83 5.51
CA ASN A 87 -1.83 -3.53 6.92
C ASN A 87 -1.10 -2.25 7.37
N GLN A 88 0.18 -2.08 7.00
CA GLN A 88 0.94 -0.87 7.32
C GLN A 88 0.42 0.37 6.59
N PHE A 89 -0.07 0.20 5.37
CA PHE A 89 -0.72 1.26 4.60
C PHE A 89 -2.00 1.71 5.31
N LEU A 90 -2.86 0.78 5.74
CA LEU A 90 -4.14 1.08 6.38
C LEU A 90 -3.98 1.88 7.68
N ASP A 91 -2.99 1.51 8.51
CA ASP A 91 -2.69 2.24 9.74
C ASP A 91 -2.36 3.71 9.41
N LYS A 92 -1.37 3.93 8.54
CA LYS A 92 -0.95 5.28 8.12
C LYS A 92 -2.06 6.04 7.36
N PHE A 93 -2.85 5.35 6.56
CA PHE A 93 -3.91 5.95 5.76
C PHE A 93 -5.04 6.46 6.66
N SER A 94 -5.47 5.67 7.64
CA SER A 94 -6.50 6.07 8.60
C SER A 94 -6.06 7.24 9.49
N GLU A 95 -4.81 7.23 9.97
CA GLU A 95 -4.23 8.34 10.75
C GLU A 95 -4.20 9.66 9.96
N GLN A 96 -3.85 9.59 8.68
CA GLN A 96 -3.71 10.78 7.83
C GLN A 96 -5.05 11.24 7.23
N ASN A 97 -6.06 10.38 7.20
CA ASN A 97 -7.34 10.65 6.52
C ASN A 97 -8.52 10.12 7.37
N PRO A 98 -8.83 10.74 8.53
CA PRO A 98 -9.75 10.19 9.53
C PRO A 98 -11.21 10.05 9.05
N ILE A 99 -11.60 10.77 8.00
CA ILE A 99 -12.95 10.70 7.41
C ILE A 99 -13.00 9.89 6.11
N SER A 100 -11.91 9.19 5.78
CA SER A 100 -11.87 8.32 4.59
C SER A 100 -12.47 6.95 4.88
N GLN A 101 -13.03 6.34 3.85
CA GLN A 101 -13.53 4.97 3.90
C GLN A 101 -12.71 4.07 2.98
N VAL A 102 -12.50 2.83 3.42
CA VAL A 102 -11.78 1.82 2.65
C VAL A 102 -12.65 0.58 2.48
N GLY A 103 -12.67 0.03 1.27
CA GLY A 103 -13.28 -1.25 0.94
C GLY A 103 -12.27 -2.16 0.25
N ILE A 104 -12.50 -3.47 0.29
CA ILE A 104 -11.62 -4.46 -0.33
C ILE A 104 -12.40 -5.27 -1.35
N ILE A 105 -11.80 -5.40 -2.52
CA ILE A 105 -12.23 -6.30 -3.59
C ILE A 105 -11.11 -7.30 -3.80
N ILE A 106 -11.45 -8.57 -3.94
CA ILE A 106 -10.49 -9.61 -4.32
C ILE A 106 -10.82 -10.10 -5.72
N CYS A 107 -9.78 -10.40 -6.50
CA CYS A 107 -9.90 -10.93 -7.84
C CYS A 107 -9.25 -12.31 -7.90
N LYS A 108 -10.05 -13.32 -8.21
CA LYS A 108 -9.61 -14.72 -8.35
C LYS A 108 -10.42 -15.40 -9.45
N ASP A 109 -9.83 -16.34 -10.16
CA ASP A 109 -10.50 -17.10 -11.22
C ASP A 109 -11.34 -16.23 -12.19
N LYS A 110 -10.71 -15.17 -12.70
CA LYS A 110 -11.31 -14.19 -13.63
C LYS A 110 -12.51 -13.45 -13.07
N ARG A 111 -12.87 -13.63 -11.81
CA ARG A 111 -14.01 -12.99 -11.12
C ARG A 111 -13.51 -11.96 -10.10
N ALA A 112 -14.39 -11.07 -9.71
CA ALA A 112 -14.15 -10.13 -8.63
C ALA A 112 -15.29 -10.19 -7.63
N GLU A 113 -14.94 -10.22 -6.36
CA GLU A 113 -15.90 -10.21 -5.25
C GLU A 113 -15.48 -9.17 -4.21
N ARG A 114 -16.48 -8.51 -3.62
CA ARG A 114 -16.25 -7.51 -2.58
C ARG A 114 -16.11 -8.24 -1.25
N LEU A 115 -14.90 -8.24 -0.70
CA LEU A 115 -14.60 -8.86 0.58
C LEU A 115 -15.19 -8.05 1.74
N ILE A 116 -15.02 -6.73 1.72
CA ILE A 116 -15.65 -5.81 2.67
C ILE A 116 -16.11 -4.54 1.93
N PRO A 117 -17.32 -4.03 2.19
CA PRO A 117 -17.75 -2.73 1.67
C PRO A 117 -16.92 -1.58 2.24
N LEU A 118 -17.09 -0.39 1.65
CA LEU A 118 -16.49 0.84 2.17
C LEU A 118 -16.92 1.05 3.63
N THR A 119 -15.93 1.22 4.50
CA THR A 119 -16.14 1.52 5.91
C THR A 119 -15.02 2.42 6.43
N GLY A 120 -15.34 3.28 7.39
CA GLY A 120 -14.34 4.05 8.16
C GLY A 120 -13.67 3.23 9.27
N ASN A 121 -14.18 2.03 9.58
CA ASN A 121 -13.63 1.19 10.63
C ASN A 121 -12.47 0.33 10.10
N VAL A 122 -11.24 0.87 10.23
CA VAL A 122 -10.01 0.21 9.78
C VAL A 122 -9.79 -1.17 10.42
N ARG A 123 -10.28 -1.41 11.64
CA ARG A 123 -10.14 -2.71 12.31
C ARG A 123 -10.88 -3.81 11.55
N LEU A 124 -12.11 -3.55 11.12
CA LEU A 124 -12.90 -4.50 10.31
C LEU A 124 -12.23 -4.79 8.96
N VAL A 125 -11.60 -3.78 8.35
CA VAL A 125 -10.84 -3.95 7.11
C VAL A 125 -9.64 -4.89 7.33
N LYS A 126 -8.88 -4.71 8.42
CA LYS A 126 -7.73 -5.56 8.77
C LYS A 126 -8.15 -6.97 9.16
N GLU A 127 -9.26 -7.12 9.88
CA GLU A 127 -9.87 -8.43 10.18
C GLU A 127 -10.25 -9.16 8.90
N SER A 128 -10.88 -8.46 7.94
CA SER A 128 -11.21 -9.03 6.63
C SER A 128 -9.96 -9.49 5.86
N LEU A 129 -8.88 -8.69 5.88
CA LEU A 129 -7.60 -9.07 5.26
C LEU A 129 -7.01 -10.35 5.88
N SER A 130 -7.21 -10.58 7.18
CA SER A 130 -6.68 -11.77 7.86
C SER A 130 -7.30 -13.09 7.40
N THR A 131 -8.47 -13.02 6.76
CA THR A 131 -9.13 -14.20 6.15
C THR A 131 -8.48 -14.65 4.85
N LEU A 132 -7.65 -13.80 4.23
CA LEU A 132 -6.99 -14.11 2.97
C LEU A 132 -5.77 -14.99 3.23
N SER A 133 -5.73 -16.13 2.56
CA SER A 133 -4.65 -17.12 2.62
C SER A 133 -4.29 -17.61 1.23
N GLU A 134 -3.13 -18.25 1.11
CA GLU A 134 -2.66 -18.82 -0.16
C GLU A 134 -3.60 -19.90 -0.70
N ALA A 135 -4.35 -20.60 0.16
CA ALA A 135 -5.37 -21.57 -0.25
C ALA A 135 -6.53 -20.94 -1.02
N LEU A 136 -6.77 -19.63 -0.85
CA LEU A 136 -7.76 -18.89 -1.62
C LEU A 136 -7.26 -18.57 -3.03
N CYS A 137 -5.94 -18.56 -3.25
CA CYS A 137 -5.33 -18.09 -4.48
C CYS A 137 -5.44 -19.13 -5.60
N HIS A 138 -6.25 -18.82 -6.62
CA HIS A 138 -6.41 -19.70 -7.76
C HIS A 138 -6.91 -18.96 -9.00
N GLY A 139 -6.73 -19.61 -10.15
CA GLY A 139 -7.10 -19.07 -11.45
C GLY A 139 -6.31 -17.81 -11.79
N GLU A 140 -6.94 -16.91 -12.56
CA GLU A 140 -6.30 -15.71 -13.12
C GLU A 140 -6.91 -14.41 -12.57
N PHE A 141 -6.12 -13.35 -12.56
CA PHE A 141 -6.58 -12.00 -12.19
C PHE A 141 -7.53 -11.41 -13.25
N SER A 142 -8.47 -10.56 -12.85
CA SER A 142 -9.33 -9.80 -13.77
C SER A 142 -9.50 -8.35 -13.31
N LEU A 143 -8.72 -7.46 -13.92
CA LEU A 143 -8.81 -6.03 -13.66
C LEU A 143 -10.19 -5.46 -14.00
N HIS A 144 -10.74 -5.86 -15.15
CA HIS A 144 -12.04 -5.38 -15.61
C HIS A 144 -13.13 -5.67 -14.56
N ASN A 145 -13.21 -6.91 -14.06
CA ASN A 145 -14.22 -7.26 -13.07
C ASN A 145 -13.99 -6.55 -11.73
N GLY A 146 -12.74 -6.40 -11.30
CA GLY A 146 -12.39 -5.63 -10.11
C GLY A 146 -12.87 -4.18 -10.20
N LEU A 147 -12.61 -3.52 -11.33
CA LEU A 147 -13.06 -2.15 -11.58
C LEU A 147 -14.59 -2.05 -11.69
N MET A 148 -15.25 -3.02 -12.32
CA MET A 148 -16.72 -3.02 -12.41
C MET A 148 -17.39 -3.12 -11.04
N VAL A 149 -16.85 -3.93 -10.12
CA VAL A 149 -17.34 -3.99 -8.73
C VAL A 149 -17.12 -2.66 -8.01
N ALA A 150 -15.94 -2.05 -8.17
CA ALA A 150 -15.63 -0.75 -7.57
C ALA A 150 -16.55 0.35 -8.09
N ILE A 151 -16.70 0.47 -9.41
CA ILE A 151 -17.55 1.47 -10.07
C ILE A 151 -18.99 1.37 -9.58
N ARG A 152 -19.58 0.17 -9.59
CA ARG A 152 -20.95 -0.04 -9.10
C ARG A 152 -21.15 0.42 -7.65
N SER A 153 -20.11 0.30 -6.82
CA SER A 153 -20.20 0.76 -5.43
C SER A 153 -19.94 2.26 -5.28
N LEU A 154 -19.05 2.83 -6.08
CA LEU A 154 -18.66 4.25 -6.00
C LEU A 154 -19.71 5.17 -6.64
N GLN A 155 -20.48 4.68 -7.63
CA GLN A 155 -21.52 5.44 -8.32
C GLN A 155 -22.60 6.03 -7.39
N TYR A 156 -22.85 5.40 -6.24
CA TYR A 156 -23.87 5.84 -5.28
C TYR A 156 -23.35 6.86 -4.25
N ILE A 157 -22.05 7.17 -4.26
CA ILE A 157 -21.43 8.02 -3.23
C ILE A 157 -21.75 9.49 -3.46
N ASP A 158 -21.89 9.93 -4.71
CA ASP A 158 -22.25 11.31 -5.05
C ASP A 158 -23.75 11.61 -4.86
N GLN A 159 -24.56 10.62 -4.46
CA GLN A 159 -26.01 10.75 -4.23
C GLN A 159 -26.39 10.95 -2.75
N LEU A 160 -25.40 11.08 -1.85
CA LEU A 160 -25.56 11.33 -0.42
C LEU A 160 -25.00 12.71 -0.05
#